data_AF-A0A1G0WH88-F1
#
_entry.id   AF-A0A1G0WH88-F1
#
_cell.length_a   1.000
_cell.length_b   1.000
_cell.length_c   1.000
_cell.angle_alpha   90.00
_cell.angle_beta   90.00
_cell.angle_gamma   90.00
#
_symmetry.space_group_name_H-M   'P 1'
#
loop_
_entity.id
_entity.type
_entity.pdbx_description
1 polymer ?
#
loop_
_entity_poly.entity_id
_entity_poly.type
_entity_poly.pdbx_seq_one_letter_code
_entity_poly.pdbx_strand_id
1 'polypeptide(L)' 'MIGKIKEFANDVVKEMKKVSWPSKEQLKESTIVVIITTIIITLIVLAIDKIMDLLIKGIFA' A
#
# COMPACT_ATOMS: atom_id res chain seq x y z
N MET A 1 -24.65 8.12 29.82
CA MET A 1 -23.93 7.32 28.80
C MET A 1 -23.48 8.17 27.61
N ILE A 2 -24.38 8.95 26.98
CA ILE A 2 -24.06 9.79 25.80
C ILE A 2 -22.97 10.86 26.09
N GLY A 3 -22.97 11.46 27.29
CA GLY A 3 -21.94 12.43 27.70
C GLY A 3 -20.51 11.86 27.74
N LYS A 4 -20.33 10.63 28.25
CA LYS A 4 -19.02 9.94 28.32
C LYS A 4 -18.46 9.63 26.93
N ILE A 5 -19.32 9.27 25.97
CA ILE A 5 -18.92 9.01 24.58
C ILE A 5 -18.45 10.32 23.91
N LYS A 6 -19.13 11.44 24.20
CA LYS A 6 -18.76 12.76 23.67
C LYS A 6 -17.42 13.24 24.22
N GLU A 7 -17.15 13.01 25.50
CA GLU A 7 -15.84 13.24 26.13
C GLU A 7 -14.75 12.37 25.50
N PHE A 8 -14.99 11.06 25.39
CA PHE A 8 -14.05 10.13 24.77
C PHE A 8 -13.70 10.51 23.32
N ALA A 9 -14.70 10.86 22.50
CA ALA A 9 -14.46 11.31 21.14
C ALA A 9 -13.65 12.62 21.09
N ASN A 10 -13.91 13.56 22.01
CA ASN A 10 -13.13 14.79 22.12
C ASN A 10 -11.67 14.53 22.50
N ASP A 11 -11.43 13.58 23.41
CA ASP A 11 -10.07 13.23 23.83
C ASP A 11 -9.33 12.48 22.72
N VAL A 12 -9.99 11.58 21.99
CA VAL A 12 -9.41 10.94 20.79
C VAL A 12 -9.03 11.98 19.74
N VAL A 13 -9.89 12.98 19.48
CA VAL A 13 -9.56 14.07 18.54
C VAL A 13 -8.39 14.92 19.03
N LYS A 14 -8.25 15.17 20.33
CA LYS A 14 -7.08 15.87 20.89
C LYS A 14 -5.80 15.08 20.73
N GLU A 15 -5.81 13.76 20.96
CA GLU A 15 -4.65 12.90 20.75
C GLU A 15 -4.29 12.78 19.26
N MET A 16 -5.30 12.67 18.38
CA MET A 16 -5.11 12.66 16.93
C MET A 16 -4.48 13.94 16.37
N LYS A 17 -4.63 15.07 17.07
CA LYS A 17 -3.94 16.33 16.73
C LYS A 17 -2.47 16.36 17.18
N LYS A 18 -2.07 15.52 18.13
CA LYS A 18 -0.66 15.35 18.54
C LYS A 18 0.09 14.40 17.59
N VAL A 19 -0.63 13.61 16.80
CA VAL A 19 -0.04 12.75 15.78
C VAL A 19 0.49 13.63 14.64
N SER A 20 1.78 13.52 14.37
CA SER A 20 2.43 14.18 13.25
C SER A 20 2.02 13.49 11.94
N TRP A 21 0.94 13.96 11.33
CA TRP A 21 0.57 13.52 9.98
C TRP A 21 1.62 14.04 8.99
N PRO A 22 2.13 13.16 8.10
CA PRO A 22 3.04 13.57 7.05
C PRO A 22 2.37 14.60 6.14
N SER A 23 3.16 15.51 5.56
CA SER A 23 2.64 16.46 4.59
C SER A 23 2.14 15.71 3.34
N LYS A 24 1.20 16.32 2.61
CA LYS A 24 0.68 15.74 1.34
C LYS A 24 1.81 15.43 0.34
N GLU A 25 2.91 16.16 0.42
CA GLU A 25 4.09 15.99 -0.41
C GLU A 25 4.88 14.73 -0.03
N GLN A 26 5.17 14.51 1.27
CA GLN A 26 5.82 13.28 1.74
C GLN A 26 4.99 12.04 1.44
N LEU A 27 3.66 12.16 1.50
CA LEU A 27 2.74 11.08 1.16
C LEU A 27 2.80 10.74 -0.33
N LYS A 28 2.92 11.76 -1.19
CA LYS A 28 3.07 11.59 -2.64
C LYS A 28 4.40 10.96 -3.00
N GLU A 29 5.50 11.40 -2.39
CA GLU A 29 6.82 10.79 -2.58
C GLU A 29 6.83 9.31 -2.21
N SER A 30 6.28 8.97 -1.02
CA SER A 30 6.17 7.58 -0.57
C SER A 30 5.33 6.73 -1.54
N THR A 31 4.23 7.29 -2.04
CA THR A 31 3.35 6.59 -3.01
C THR A 31 4.04 6.37 -4.34
N ILE A 32 4.82 7.33 -4.83
CA ILE A 32 5.58 7.19 -6.09
C ILE A 32 6.59 6.04 -5.99
N VAL A 33 7.32 5.94 -4.87
CA VAL A 33 8.27 4.85 -4.64
C VAL A 33 7.57 3.48 -4.65
N VAL A 34 6.40 3.38 -4.01
CA VAL A 34 5.60 2.16 -4.00
C VAL A 34 5.10 1.79 -5.40
N ILE A 35 4.65 2.76 -6.20
CA ILE A 35 4.22 2.53 -7.59
C ILE A 35 5.37 1.95 -8.42
N ILE A 36 6.56 2.56 -8.34
CA ILE A 36 7.74 2.09 -9.08
C ILE A 36 8.11 0.66 -8.67
N THR A 37 8.15 0.40 -7.36
CA THR A 37 8.48 -0.93 -6.82
C THR A 37 7.47 -1.99 -7.27
N THR A 38 6.19 -1.64 -7.28
CA THR A 38 5.12 -2.53 -7.73
C THR A 38 5.26 -2.85 -9.21
N ILE A 39 5.52 -1.86 -10.06
CA ILE A 39 5.73 -2.06 -11.51
C ILE A 39 6.88 -3.03 -11.77
N ILE A 40 8.00 -2.87 -11.05
CA ILE A 40 9.16 -3.76 -11.19
C ILE A 40 8.77 -5.20 -10.84
N ILE A 41 8.07 -5.41 -9.71
CA ILE A 41 7.60 -6.75 -9.31
C ILE A 41 6.65 -7.32 -10.36
N THR A 42 5.70 -6.53 -10.87
CA THR A 42 4.75 -6.97 -11.90
C THR A 42 5.48 -7.44 -13.16
N LEU A 43 6.53 -6.73 -13.60
CA LEU A 43 7.32 -7.15 -14.76
C LEU A 43 8.06 -8.47 -14.53
N ILE A 44 8.60 -8.68 -13.33
CA ILE A 44 9.30 -9.92 -12.96
C ILE A 44 8.32 -11.10 -12.96
N VAL A 45 7.16 -10.94 -12.32
CA VAL A 45 6.12 -11.99 -12.30
C VAL A 45 5.68 -12.34 -13.72
N LEU A 46 5.41 -11.32 -14.55
CA LEU A 46 5.03 -11.52 -15.94
C LEU A 46 6.10 -12.26 -16.75
N ALA A 47 7.38 -12.00 -16.49
CA ALA A 47 8.47 -12.74 -17.12
C ALA A 47 8.48 -14.21 -16.68
N ILE A 48 8.28 -14.49 -15.39
CA ILE A 48 8.22 -15.85 -14.84
C ILE A 48 7.03 -16.61 -15.45
N ASP A 49 5.86 -15.99 -15.53
CA ASP A 49 4.65 -16.59 -16.11
C ASP A 49 4.89 -16.99 -17.57
N LYS A 50 5.51 -16.11 -18.37
CA LYS A 50 5.86 -16.41 -19.77
C LYS A 50 6.87 -17.55 -19.89
N ILE A 51 7.85 -17.62 -18.99
CA ILE A 51 8.83 -18.71 -18.97
C ILE A 51 8.14 -20.03 -18.63
N MET A 52 7.26 -20.04 -17.61
CA MET A 52 6.45 -21.20 -17.25
C MET A 52 5.58 -21.66 -18.41
N ASP A 53 4.87 -20.74 -19.09
CA ASP A 53 4.03 -21.06 -20.25
C ASP A 53 4.85 -21.71 -21.38
N LEU A 54 6.05 -21.19 -21.63
CA LEU A 54 6.94 -21.72 -22.67
C LEU A 54 7.48 -23.09 -22.30
N LEU A 55 7.86 -23.31 -21.04
CA LEU A 55 8.31 -24.61 -20.54
C LEU A 55 7.20 -25.66 -20.60
N ILE A 56 5.98 -25.31 -20.14
CA ILE A 56 4.83 -26.22 -20.19
C ILE A 56 4.50 -26.58 -21.63
N LYS A 57 4.43 -25.60 -22.54
CA LYS A 57 4.19 -25.86 -23.97
C LYS A 57 5.28 -26.72 -24.59
N GLY A 58 6.54 -26.54 -24.20
CA GLY A 58 7.67 -27.35 -24.68
C GLY A 58 7.70 -28.78 -24.15
N ILE A 59 7.10 -29.05 -22.99
CA ILE A 59 7.00 -30.41 -22.41
C ILE A 59 5.78 -31.16 -22.94
N PHE A 60 4.67 -30.47 -23.20
CA PHE A 60 3.42 -31.06 -23.68
C PHE A 60 3.24 -31.03 -25.21
N ALA A 61 4.24 -30.56 -25.97
CA ALA A 61 4.34 -30.64 -27.42
C ALA A 61 5.40 -31.67 -27.83
#